data_AF-A0A2K8ZWN1-F1
#
_entry.id   AF-A0A2K8ZWN1-F1
#
_cell.length_a   1.000
_cell.length_b   1.000
_cell.length_c   1.000
_cell.angle_alpha   90.00
_cell.angle_beta   90.00
_cell.angle_gamma   90.00
#
_symmetry.space_group_name_H-M   'P 1'
#
loop_
_entity.id
_entity.type
_entity.pdbx_description
1 polymer ?
#
loop_
_entity_poly.entity_id
_entity_poly.type
_entity_poly.pdbx_seq_one_letter_code
_entity_poly.pdbx_strand_id
1 'polypeptide(L)'
;MNDKDPKKPSDEEIKKLIEQLNKKKSSKNTAVSFGFLLHKNYVVHMTFSLIINFLISAVVIGLASGINQPLVELHVIGYVLAIILLALIENFVKILMFKFFMRAMILSLGLLSILVQIMILAFIDMILIEGFHFIDVEHLIIFAFIFTILRFVLSTYLRRWLFMKKIRFLEGK
;
A
#
# COMPACT_ATOMS: atom_id res chain seq x y z
N MET A 1 -17.45 -58.67 -12.17
CA MET A 1 -16.36 -57.70 -12.42
C MET A 1 -16.39 -56.69 -11.29
N ASN A 2 -15.27 -56.59 -10.59
CA ASN A 2 -15.07 -55.91 -9.32
C ASN A 2 -14.44 -54.55 -9.65
N ASP A 3 -15.19 -53.45 -9.49
CA ASP A 3 -14.68 -52.11 -9.74
C ASP A 3 -14.99 -51.20 -8.54
N LYS A 4 -14.38 -51.56 -7.40
CA LYS A 4 -14.29 -50.68 -6.23
C LYS A 4 -12.94 -49.97 -6.31
N ASP A 5 -12.96 -48.80 -6.95
CA ASP A 5 -11.83 -47.89 -7.01
C ASP A 5 -11.45 -47.44 -5.58
N PRO A 6 -10.31 -47.88 -4.98
CA PRO A 6 -10.09 -47.81 -3.53
C PRO A 6 -9.65 -46.43 -2.99
N LYS A 7 -9.76 -45.37 -3.80
CA LYS A 7 -9.17 -44.05 -3.51
C LYS A 7 -10.15 -42.87 -3.58
N LYS A 8 -11.46 -43.10 -3.43
CA LYS A 8 -12.37 -41.99 -3.16
C LYS A 8 -12.34 -41.67 -1.66
N PRO A 9 -11.81 -40.51 -1.24
CA PRO A 9 -11.87 -40.09 0.15
C PRO A 9 -13.33 -40.05 0.59
N SER A 10 -13.60 -40.49 1.81
CA SER A 10 -14.97 -40.53 2.34
C SER A 10 -15.57 -39.12 2.41
N ASP A 11 -16.89 -38.99 2.27
CA ASP A 11 -17.55 -37.68 2.34
C ASP A 11 -17.26 -36.92 3.65
N GLU A 12 -16.93 -37.65 4.72
CA GLU A 12 -16.47 -37.09 6.00
C GLU A 12 -15.05 -36.55 5.96
N GLU A 13 -14.12 -37.21 5.26
CA GLU A 13 -12.78 -36.70 5.02
C GLU A 13 -12.81 -35.48 4.10
N ILE A 14 -13.68 -35.48 3.09
CA ILE A 14 -13.92 -34.34 2.21
C ILE A 14 -14.47 -33.17 3.04
N LYS A 15 -15.45 -33.40 3.92
CA LYS A 15 -15.96 -32.36 4.83
C LYS A 15 -14.89 -31.84 5.78
N LYS A 16 -14.09 -32.70 6.39
CA LYS A 16 -12.97 -32.29 7.27
C LYS A 16 -11.91 -31.50 6.50
N LEU A 17 -11.60 -31.89 5.26
CA LEU A 17 -10.69 -31.15 4.37
C LEU A 17 -11.26 -29.78 4.02
N ILE A 18 -12.55 -29.69 3.67
CA ILE A 18 -13.25 -28.42 3.40
C ILE A 18 -13.27 -27.53 4.64
N GLU A 19 -13.51 -28.10 5.82
CA GLU A 19 -13.57 -27.36 7.08
C GLU A 19 -12.17 -26.89 7.52
N GLN A 20 -11.13 -27.69 7.31
CA GLN A 20 -9.73 -27.29 7.50
C GLN A 20 -9.28 -26.23 6.48
N LEU A 21 -9.71 -26.33 5.22
CA LEU A 21 -9.46 -25.33 4.19
C LEU A 21 -10.19 -24.02 4.50
N ASN A 22 -11.43 -24.08 4.99
CA ASN A 22 -12.21 -22.90 5.41
C ASN A 22 -11.63 -22.26 6.70
N LYS A 23 -11.12 -23.06 7.66
CA LYS A 23 -10.36 -22.56 8.83
C LYS A 23 -9.02 -21.93 8.43
N LYS A 24 -8.31 -22.47 7.43
CA LYS A 24 -7.09 -21.85 6.86
C LYS A 24 -7.37 -20.64 5.98
N LYS A 25 -8.57 -20.52 5.42
CA LYS A 25 -9.10 -19.34 4.69
C LYS A 25 -9.40 -18.14 5.60
N SER A 26 -9.03 -18.21 6.88
CA SER A 26 -9.11 -17.06 7.78
C SER A 26 -8.42 -15.85 7.15
N SER A 27 -9.19 -14.78 7.02
CA SER A 27 -8.98 -13.47 6.38
C SER A 27 -7.63 -12.75 6.58
N LYS A 28 -6.67 -13.32 7.30
CA LYS A 28 -5.38 -12.71 7.64
C LYS A 28 -4.44 -12.51 6.45
N ASN A 29 -4.60 -13.23 5.34
CA ASN A 29 -3.74 -13.07 4.16
C ASN A 29 -4.33 -12.16 3.08
N THR A 30 -5.58 -11.72 3.23
CA THR A 30 -6.31 -11.01 2.18
C THR A 30 -5.70 -9.62 1.93
N ALA A 31 -5.35 -8.86 2.98
CA ALA A 31 -4.73 -7.54 2.85
C ALA A 31 -3.30 -7.57 2.25
N VAL A 32 -2.53 -8.63 2.54
CA VAL A 32 -1.20 -8.85 1.92
C VAL A 32 -1.37 -9.29 0.46
N SER A 33 -2.34 -10.17 0.19
CA SER A 33 -2.63 -10.69 -1.16
C SER A 33 -3.21 -9.63 -2.10
N PHE A 34 -3.93 -8.64 -1.57
CA PHE A 34 -4.43 -7.49 -2.34
C PHE A 34 -3.38 -6.36 -2.48
N GLY A 35 -2.15 -6.55 -2.00
CA GLY A 35 -1.06 -5.59 -2.18
C GLY A 35 -1.17 -4.33 -1.31
N PHE A 36 -2.03 -4.31 -0.30
CA PHE A 36 -2.14 -3.19 0.64
C PHE A 36 -1.01 -3.16 1.66
N LEU A 37 -0.56 -4.33 2.11
CA LEU A 37 0.56 -4.47 3.03
C LEU A 37 1.82 -4.93 2.29
N LEU A 38 2.96 -4.32 2.60
CA LEU A 38 4.28 -4.73 2.08
C LEU A 38 4.85 -5.93 2.83
N HIS A 39 4.45 -6.11 4.09
CA HIS A 39 4.93 -7.19 4.94
C HIS A 39 3.83 -7.65 5.91
N LYS A 40 3.91 -8.90 6.38
CA LYS A 40 2.92 -9.47 7.33
C LYS A 40 3.02 -8.85 8.72
N ASN A 41 4.23 -8.53 9.18
CA ASN A 41 4.46 -7.75 10.38
C ASN A 41 4.14 -6.28 10.09
N TYR A 42 3.17 -5.73 10.81
CA TYR A 42 2.67 -4.36 10.64
C TYR A 42 3.76 -3.31 10.88
N VAL A 43 4.62 -3.48 11.90
CA VAL A 43 5.71 -2.53 12.19
C VAL A 43 6.69 -2.45 11.02
N VAL A 44 7.04 -3.61 10.47
CA VAL A 44 7.92 -3.70 9.29
C VAL A 44 7.25 -3.06 8.07
N HIS A 45 5.95 -3.29 7.87
CA HIS A 45 5.19 -2.64 6.80
C HIS A 45 5.19 -1.12 6.95
N MET A 46 4.90 -0.59 8.14
CA MET A 46 4.90 0.84 8.43
C MET A 46 6.26 1.46 8.16
N THR A 47 7.34 0.79 8.58
CA THR A 47 8.71 1.25 8.36
C THR A 47 9.03 1.33 6.86
N PHE A 48 8.73 0.28 6.09
CA PHE A 48 8.91 0.32 4.65
C PHE A 48 8.03 1.37 3.97
N SER A 49 6.78 1.52 4.41
CA SER A 49 5.87 2.54 3.87
C SER A 49 6.42 3.94 4.10
N LEU A 50 6.95 4.21 5.29
CA LEU A 50 7.54 5.51 5.62
C LEU A 50 8.78 5.79 4.75
N ILE A 51 9.69 4.83 4.64
CA ILE A 51 10.90 4.95 3.81
C ILE A 51 10.53 5.21 2.34
N ILE A 52 9.57 4.46 1.80
CA ILE A 52 9.08 4.66 0.43
C ILE A 52 8.47 6.05 0.27
N ASN A 53 7.66 6.51 1.23
CA ASN A 53 7.06 7.83 1.17
C ASN A 53 8.13 8.93 1.17
N PHE A 54 9.19 8.81 1.99
CA PHE A 54 10.34 9.72 1.95
C PHE A 54 11.04 9.70 0.59
N LEU A 55 11.41 8.51 0.09
CA LEU A 55 12.12 8.40 -1.19
C LEU A 55 11.31 8.96 -2.36
N ILE A 56 10.05 8.58 -2.49
CA ILE A 56 9.21 9.02 -3.61
C ILE A 56 8.92 10.51 -3.52
N SER A 57 8.62 11.05 -2.34
CA SER A 57 8.37 12.49 -2.20
C SER A 57 9.62 13.31 -2.54
N ALA A 58 10.80 12.90 -2.05
CA ALA A 58 12.06 13.56 -2.38
C ALA A 58 12.35 13.52 -3.89
N VAL A 59 12.08 12.40 -4.55
CA VAL A 59 12.22 12.28 -6.02
C VAL A 59 11.25 13.21 -6.74
N VAL A 60 9.97 13.23 -6.37
CA VAL A 60 8.97 14.08 -7.03
C VAL A 60 9.29 15.56 -6.85
N ILE A 61 9.62 15.96 -5.62
CA ILE A 61 10.04 17.33 -5.30
C ILE A 61 11.32 17.70 -6.09
N GLY A 62 12.34 16.84 -6.03
CA GLY A 62 13.63 17.11 -6.67
C GLY A 62 13.54 17.22 -8.19
N LEU A 63 12.73 16.36 -8.83
CA LEU A 63 12.47 16.44 -10.27
C LEU A 63 11.74 17.73 -10.63
N ALA A 64 10.72 18.10 -9.86
CA ALA A 64 9.95 19.32 -10.05
C ALA A 64 10.81 20.59 -9.91
N SER A 65 11.63 20.66 -8.87
CA SER A 65 12.61 21.74 -8.69
C SER A 65 13.63 21.77 -9.83
N GLY A 66 14.07 20.60 -10.33
CA GLY A 66 15.04 20.50 -11.43
C GLY A 66 14.52 21.00 -12.78
N ILE A 67 13.20 21.00 -13.00
CA ILE A 67 12.57 21.57 -14.20
C ILE A 67 12.05 23.00 -13.99
N ASN A 68 12.45 23.66 -12.90
CA ASN A 68 12.02 25.00 -12.49
C ASN A 68 10.48 25.13 -12.29
N GLN A 69 9.82 24.05 -11.88
CA GLN A 69 8.40 24.05 -11.50
C GLN A 69 8.24 23.46 -10.09
N PRO A 70 8.67 24.17 -9.04
CA PRO A 70 8.53 23.68 -7.67
C PRO A 70 7.06 23.45 -7.33
N LEU A 71 6.73 22.27 -6.78
CA LEU A 71 5.35 21.95 -6.40
C LEU A 71 5.01 22.40 -4.97
N VAL A 72 6.04 22.52 -4.12
CA VAL A 72 5.91 22.71 -2.67
C VAL A 72 6.96 23.69 -2.18
N GLU A 73 6.58 24.60 -1.30
CA GLU A 73 7.47 25.41 -0.48
C GLU A 73 7.99 24.59 0.70
N LEU A 74 9.32 24.47 0.78
CA LEU A 74 9.95 23.44 1.61
C LEU A 74 10.85 24.03 2.69
N HIS A 75 10.54 23.68 3.92
CA HIS A 75 11.44 23.70 5.06
C HIS A 75 11.73 22.25 5.48
N VAL A 76 12.97 21.95 5.87
CA VAL A 76 13.39 20.56 6.15
C VAL A 76 12.54 19.92 7.25
N ILE A 77 12.23 20.67 8.30
CA ILE A 77 11.41 20.18 9.42
C ILE A 77 9.97 19.93 8.97
N GLY A 78 9.39 20.88 8.22
CA GLY A 78 8.03 20.76 7.67
C GLY A 78 7.90 19.55 6.75
N TYR A 79 8.89 19.32 5.88
CA TYR A 79 8.96 18.14 5.02
C TYR A 79 8.97 16.83 5.82
N VAL A 80 9.85 16.70 6.82
CA VAL A 80 9.93 15.47 7.63
C VAL A 80 8.61 15.19 8.35
N LEU A 81 8.01 16.23 8.95
CA LEU A 81 6.71 16.11 9.63
C LEU A 81 5.59 15.76 8.66
N ALA A 82 5.53 16.39 7.49
CA ALA A 82 4.54 16.12 6.46
C ALA A 82 4.58 14.67 6.01
N ILE A 83 5.77 14.11 5.76
CA ILE A 83 5.89 12.72 5.29
C ILE A 83 5.54 11.71 6.39
N ILE A 84 5.88 12.00 7.65
CA ILE A 84 5.47 11.16 8.79
C ILE A 84 3.95 11.18 8.93
N LEU A 85 3.33 12.36 8.94
CA LEU A 85 1.88 12.51 9.02
C LEU A 85 1.18 11.83 7.84
N LEU A 86 1.71 12.01 6.63
CA LEU A 86 1.24 11.34 5.42
C LEU A 86 1.23 9.83 5.61
N ALA A 87 2.34 9.23 6.02
CA ALA A 87 2.42 7.79 6.22
C ALA A 87 1.46 7.30 7.30
N LEU A 88 1.30 8.02 8.41
CA LEU A 88 0.40 7.62 9.50
C LEU A 88 -1.07 7.71 9.09
N ILE A 89 -1.49 8.87 8.56
CA ILE A 89 -2.87 9.12 8.13
C ILE A 89 -3.23 8.19 6.98
N GLU A 90 -2.36 8.04 5.99
CA GLU A 90 -2.58 7.16 4.84
C GLU A 90 -2.81 5.72 5.27
N ASN A 91 -1.98 5.18 6.17
CA ASN A 91 -2.14 3.80 6.62
C ASN A 91 -3.42 3.62 7.45
N PHE A 92 -3.75 4.58 8.31
CA PHE A 92 -5.01 4.56 9.07
C PHE A 92 -6.23 4.59 8.15
N VAL A 93 -6.26 5.53 7.20
CA VAL A 93 -7.37 5.69 6.25
C VAL A 93 -7.47 4.45 5.34
N LYS A 94 -6.37 3.88 4.86
CA LYS A 94 -6.38 2.62 4.09
C LYS A 94 -7.02 1.47 4.86
N ILE A 95 -6.72 1.33 6.15
CA ILE A 95 -7.35 0.30 6.99
C ILE A 95 -8.86 0.53 7.07
N LEU A 96 -9.30 1.77 7.28
CA LEU A 96 -10.73 2.12 7.28
C LEU A 96 -11.39 1.82 5.93
N MET A 97 -10.78 2.23 4.83
CA MET A 97 -11.28 2.00 3.48
C MET A 97 -11.38 0.50 3.17
N PHE A 98 -10.40 -0.29 3.58
CA PHE A 98 -10.44 -1.74 3.41
C PHE A 98 -11.53 -2.39 4.27
N LYS A 99 -11.75 -1.89 5.49
CA LYS A 99 -12.76 -2.44 6.39
C LYS A 99 -14.19 -2.12 5.94
N PHE A 100 -14.44 -0.89 5.50
CA PHE A 100 -15.79 -0.39 5.23
C PHE A 100 -16.13 -0.27 3.74
N PHE A 101 -15.15 -0.03 2.88
CA PHE A 101 -15.34 0.33 1.47
C PHE A 101 -14.62 -0.61 0.48
N MET A 102 -14.28 -1.84 0.87
CA MET A 102 -13.52 -2.79 0.04
C MET A 102 -14.10 -2.96 -1.38
N ARG A 103 -15.43 -3.11 -1.49
CA ARG A 103 -16.11 -3.30 -2.78
C ARG A 103 -15.97 -2.06 -3.67
N ALA A 104 -16.14 -0.87 -3.09
CA ALA A 104 -15.97 0.39 -3.81
C ALA A 104 -14.52 0.59 -4.27
N MET A 105 -13.53 0.23 -3.44
CA MET A 105 -12.13 0.29 -3.84
C MET A 105 -11.83 -0.57 -5.08
N ILE A 106 -12.32 -1.82 -5.10
CA ILE A 106 -12.13 -2.74 -6.23
C ILE A 106 -12.79 -2.20 -7.51
N LEU A 107 -14.03 -1.70 -7.38
CA LEU A 107 -14.78 -1.15 -8.52
C LEU A 107 -14.16 0.15 -9.06
N SER A 108 -13.54 0.95 -8.19
CA SER A 108 -12.94 2.24 -8.57
C SER A 108 -11.62 2.13 -9.34
N LEU A 109 -11.05 0.92 -9.49
CA LEU A 109 -9.74 0.69 -10.12
C LEU A 109 -8.61 1.58 -9.56
N GLY A 110 -8.72 2.00 -8.29
CA GLY A 110 -7.71 2.84 -7.62
C GLY A 110 -7.97 4.35 -7.66
N LEU A 111 -8.94 4.84 -8.44
CA LEU A 111 -9.31 6.28 -8.45
C LEU A 111 -9.66 6.79 -7.06
N LEU A 112 -10.41 5.99 -6.30
CA LEU A 112 -10.82 6.36 -4.95
C LEU A 112 -9.61 6.45 -3.99
N SER A 113 -8.53 5.70 -4.24
CA SER A 113 -7.29 5.83 -3.48
C SER A 113 -6.54 7.13 -3.82
N ILE A 114 -6.59 7.59 -5.08
CA ILE A 114 -6.00 8.87 -5.49
C ILE A 114 -6.78 10.04 -4.87
N LEU A 115 -8.11 10.01 -4.89
CA LEU A 115 -8.93 11.04 -4.25
C LEU A 115 -8.64 11.15 -2.76
N VAL A 116 -8.58 10.02 -2.06
CA VAL A 116 -8.20 10.00 -0.65
C VAL A 116 -6.79 10.54 -0.44
N GLN A 117 -5.83 10.21 -1.33
CA GLN A 117 -4.48 10.76 -1.25
C GLN A 117 -4.47 12.29 -1.35
N ILE A 118 -5.23 12.86 -2.29
CA ILE A 118 -5.39 14.31 -2.46
C ILE A 118 -5.97 14.92 -1.18
N MET A 119 -7.02 14.32 -0.62
CA MET A 119 -7.62 14.80 0.63
C MET A 119 -6.64 14.77 1.81
N ILE A 120 -5.84 13.71 1.94
CA ILE A 120 -4.83 13.62 3.00
C ILE A 120 -3.76 14.70 2.85
N LEU A 121 -3.28 14.93 1.63
CA LEU A 121 -2.27 15.96 1.37
C LEU A 121 -2.80 17.37 1.63
N ALA A 122 -4.03 17.66 1.20
CA ALA A 122 -4.69 18.94 1.50
C ALA A 122 -4.90 19.15 3.01
N PHE A 123 -5.24 18.09 3.72
CA PHE A 123 -5.37 18.14 5.18
C PHE A 123 -4.04 18.40 5.88
N ILE A 124 -2.94 17.80 5.41
CA ILE A 124 -1.59 18.04 5.95
C ILE A 124 -1.13 19.47 5.67
N ASP A 125 -1.33 19.95 4.44
CA ASP A 125 -1.05 21.31 4.01
C ASP A 125 -1.78 22.36 4.87
N MET A 126 -3.03 22.07 5.25
CA MET A 126 -3.82 22.94 6.14
C MET A 126 -3.34 22.94 7.60
N ILE A 127 -2.80 21.83 8.11
CA ILE A 127 -2.47 21.67 9.53
C ILE A 127 -1.03 22.09 9.84
N LEU A 128 -0.10 21.87 8.91
CA LEU A 128 1.28 22.27 9.12
C LEU A 128 1.38 23.79 8.97
N ILE A 129 1.76 24.46 10.05
CA ILE A 129 1.95 25.92 10.05
C ILE A 129 3.28 26.30 9.38
N GLU A 130 4.24 25.37 9.36
CA GLU A 130 5.58 25.65 8.84
C GLU A 130 6.00 24.68 7.73
N GLY A 131 6.26 25.26 6.55
CA GLY A 131 7.29 24.77 5.62
C GLY A 131 6.97 23.49 4.85
N PHE A 132 5.70 23.11 4.73
CA PHE A 132 5.26 22.17 3.72
C PHE A 132 3.94 22.68 3.16
N HIS A 133 4.05 23.58 2.17
CA HIS A 133 2.88 24.18 1.53
C HIS A 133 2.88 23.98 0.03
N PHE A 134 1.75 23.54 -0.52
CA PHE A 134 1.59 23.49 -1.97
C PHE A 134 1.37 24.91 -2.50
N ILE A 135 2.05 25.25 -3.60
CA ILE A 135 1.96 26.60 -4.18
C ILE A 135 0.53 26.86 -4.68
N ASP A 136 -0.06 25.87 -5.36
CA ASP A 136 -1.46 25.91 -5.78
C ASP A 136 -2.11 24.53 -5.64
N VAL A 137 -3.45 24.51 -5.71
CA VAL A 137 -4.25 23.29 -5.73
C VAL A 137 -3.87 22.37 -6.90
N GLU A 138 -3.50 22.95 -8.05
CA GLU A 138 -3.02 22.20 -9.22
C GLU A 138 -1.73 21.45 -8.91
N HIS A 139 -0.77 22.11 -8.25
CA HIS A 139 0.49 21.50 -7.83
C HIS A 139 0.27 20.34 -6.84
N LEU A 140 -0.70 20.48 -5.93
CA LEU A 140 -1.12 19.41 -5.02
C LEU A 140 -1.66 18.19 -5.79
N ILE A 141 -2.56 18.43 -6.75
CA ILE A 141 -3.14 17.35 -7.56
C ILE A 141 -2.04 16.64 -8.37
N ILE A 142 -1.18 17.41 -9.05
CA ILE A 142 -0.05 16.88 -9.83
C ILE A 142 0.86 16.04 -8.94
N PHE A 143 1.25 16.58 -7.78
CA PHE A 143 2.07 15.86 -6.80
C PHE A 143 1.38 14.56 -6.39
N ALA A 144 0.11 14.60 -5.99
CA ALA A 144 -0.64 13.43 -5.53
C ALA A 144 -0.70 12.32 -6.59
N PHE A 145 -0.93 12.68 -7.85
CA PHE A 145 -0.94 11.72 -8.96
C PHE A 145 0.43 11.07 -9.18
N ILE A 146 1.47 11.88 -9.39
CA ILE A 146 2.83 11.37 -9.65
C ILE A 146 3.32 10.55 -8.46
N PHE A 147 3.14 11.07 -7.24
CA PHE A 147 3.49 10.39 -6.01
C PHE A 147 2.79 9.03 -5.87
N THR A 148 1.51 8.94 -6.24
CA THR A 148 0.75 7.67 -6.19
C THR A 148 1.23 6.67 -7.23
N ILE A 149 1.45 7.11 -8.47
CA ILE A 149 1.93 6.24 -9.56
C ILE A 149 3.31 5.69 -9.21
N LEU A 150 4.27 6.55 -8.88
CA LEU A 150 5.64 6.14 -8.55
C LEU A 150 5.68 5.21 -7.33
N ARG A 151 4.91 5.53 -6.28
CA ARG A 151 4.80 4.67 -5.10
C ARG A 151 4.19 3.32 -5.42
N PHE A 152 3.17 3.26 -6.27
CA PHE A 152 2.56 1.99 -6.69
C PHE A 152 3.57 1.12 -7.47
N VAL A 153 4.30 1.73 -8.40
CA VAL A 153 5.36 1.07 -9.18
C VAL A 153 6.44 0.54 -8.24
N LEU A 154 7.02 1.39 -7.39
CA LEU A 154 8.09 1.01 -6.46
C LEU A 154 7.63 -0.08 -5.47
N SER A 155 6.44 0.07 -4.88
CA SER A 155 5.88 -0.92 -3.96
C SER A 155 5.68 -2.28 -4.63
N THR A 156 5.31 -2.29 -5.92
CA THR A 156 5.13 -3.53 -6.69
C THR A 156 6.46 -4.21 -6.98
N TYR A 157 7.49 -3.45 -7.37
CA TYR A 157 8.84 -3.98 -7.54
C TYR A 157 9.44 -4.50 -6.23
N LEU A 158 9.30 -3.75 -5.13
CA LEU A 158 9.77 -4.17 -3.81
C LEU A 158 9.07 -5.45 -3.33
N ARG A 159 7.75 -5.56 -3.51
CA ARG A 159 7.04 -6.81 -3.22
C ARG A 159 7.58 -7.96 -4.04
N ARG A 160 7.70 -7.82 -5.37
CA ARG A 160 8.26 -8.88 -6.23
C ARG A 160 9.64 -9.31 -5.76
N TRP A 161 10.51 -8.36 -5.44
CA TRP A 161 11.85 -8.65 -4.95
C TRP A 161 11.84 -9.38 -3.59
N LEU A 162 11.02 -8.92 -2.63
CA LEU A 162 10.88 -9.57 -1.32
C LEU A 162 10.28 -10.98 -1.41
N PHE A 163 9.29 -11.20 -2.28
CA PHE A 163 8.68 -12.51 -2.51
C PHE A 163 9.62 -13.47 -3.25
N MET A 164 10.36 -13.00 -4.26
CA MET A 164 11.38 -13.79 -4.97
C MET A 164 12.51 -14.21 -4.03
N LYS A 165 12.90 -13.34 -3.08
CA LYS A 165 13.89 -13.68 -2.05
C LYS A 165 13.38 -14.77 -1.11
N LYS A 166 12.08 -14.81 -0.82
CA LYS A 166 11.45 -15.87 0.00
C LYS A 166 11.41 -17.22 -0.72
N ILE A 167 11.25 -17.23 -2.04
CA ILE A 167 11.37 -18.45 -2.87
C ILE A 167 12.83 -18.92 -2.87
N ARG A 168 13.79 -18.03 -3.10
CA ARG A 168 15.23 -18.37 -3.02
C ARG A 168 15.73 -18.78 -1.63
N PHE A 169 15.12 -18.31 -0.54
CA PHE A 169 15.47 -18.73 0.82
C PHE A 169 14.89 -20.11 1.17
N LEU A 170 13.86 -20.56 0.46
CA LEU A 170 13.31 -21.92 0.57
C LEU A 170 13.96 -22.90 -0.42
N GLU A 171 14.59 -22.40 -1.48
CA GLU A 171 15.33 -23.18 -2.49
C GLU A 171 16.85 -23.16 -2.30
N GLY A 172 17.36 -22.53 -1.24
CA GLY A 172 18.79 -22.34 -1.00
C GLY A 172 19.30 -23.02 0.26
N LYS A 173 19.67 -24.30 0.13
CA LYS A 173 20.41 -25.19 1.06
C LYS A 173 19.76 -25.49 2.42
#